data_AF-A0A1W1V7L6-F1
#
_entry.id   AF-A0A1W1V7L6-F1
#
_cell.length_a   1.000
_cell.length_b   1.000
_cell.length_c   1.000
_cell.angle_alpha   90.00
_cell.angle_beta   90.00
_cell.angle_gamma   90.00
#
_symmetry.space_group_name_H-M   'P 1'
#
loop_
_entity.id
_entity.type
_entity.pdbx_description
1 polymer ?
#
loop_
_entity_poly.entity_id
_entity_poly.type
_entity_poly.pdbx_seq_one_letter_code
_entity_poly.pdbx_strand_id
1 'polypeptide(L)'
;MAKADTIKDIKTANGQDVPDSLTQKQLGELLTLAERGDEGRSAFDAKLTEFTSAEAEEDTSSKIRVRVTDGKGSGSYIHPESKQLLRRGGEPVLVPNDDWTDTMIRNKYLTEIRR
;
A
#
# COMPACT_ATOMS: atom_id res chain seq x y z
N MET A 1 22.62 1.22 8.65
CA MET A 1 22.11 0.13 9.51
C MET A 1 21.34 -0.83 8.65
N ALA A 2 21.52 -2.14 8.83
CA ALA A 2 20.70 -3.13 8.14
C ALA A 2 19.39 -3.34 8.91
N LYS A 3 18.33 -3.80 8.23
CA LYS A 3 17.03 -4.10 8.85
C LYS A 3 17.18 -5.05 10.05
N ALA A 4 18.00 -6.08 9.89
CA ALA A 4 18.24 -7.08 10.93
C ALA A 4 18.89 -6.50 12.19
N ASP A 5 19.77 -5.49 12.05
CA ASP A 5 20.35 -4.79 13.19
C ASP A 5 19.26 -3.97 13.90
N THR A 6 18.45 -3.22 13.16
CA THR A 6 17.36 -2.41 13.73
C THR A 6 16.32 -3.25 14.46
N ILE A 7 15.97 -4.45 13.96
CA ILE A 7 15.06 -5.38 14.64
C ILE A 7 15.65 -5.84 15.98
N LYS A 8 16.95 -6.16 16.01
CA LYS A 8 17.65 -6.54 17.25
C LYS A 8 17.70 -5.39 18.25
N ASP A 9 17.93 -4.16 17.77
CA ASP A 9 17.97 -2.97 18.62
C ASP A 9 16.60 -2.71 19.25
N ILE A 10 15.51 -2.80 18.48
CA ILE A 10 14.13 -2.68 18.98
C ILE A 10 13.84 -3.72 20.07
N LYS A 11 14.21 -4.98 19.82
CA LYS A 11 14.03 -6.07 20.79
C LYS A 11 14.84 -5.82 22.06
N THR A 12 16.03 -5.25 21.94
CA THR A 12 16.87 -4.93 23.10
C THR A 12 16.30 -3.75 23.90
N ALA A 13 15.75 -2.74 23.21
CA ALA A 13 15.23 -1.53 23.84
C ALA A 13 13.86 -1.75 24.53
N ASN A 14 12.93 -2.47 23.90
CA ASN A 14 11.55 -2.63 24.40
C ASN A 14 11.17 -4.10 24.74
N GLY A 15 12.04 -5.07 24.43
CA GLY A 15 11.79 -6.49 24.70
C GLY A 15 10.79 -7.16 23.74
N GLN A 16 10.35 -6.48 22.70
CA GLN A 16 9.35 -6.99 21.74
C GLN A 16 9.99 -7.38 20.41
N ASP A 17 9.54 -8.51 19.85
CA ASP A 17 9.87 -8.93 18.49
C ASP A 17 8.99 -8.18 17.48
N VAL A 18 9.63 -7.70 16.41
CA VAL A 18 8.97 -7.02 15.30
C VAL A 18 9.21 -7.80 14.00
N PRO A 19 8.22 -7.87 13.09
CA PRO A 19 8.36 -8.66 11.87
C PRO A 19 9.33 -8.03 10.89
N ASP A 20 10.04 -8.88 10.14
CA ASP A 20 11.01 -8.47 9.11
C ASP A 20 10.34 -8.06 7.79
N SER A 21 9.03 -8.29 7.66
CA SER A 21 8.19 -7.76 6.58
C SER A 21 8.16 -6.23 6.56
N LEU A 22 8.45 -5.58 7.69
CA LEU A 22 8.48 -4.14 7.82
C LEU A 22 9.61 -3.49 6.99
N THR A 23 9.35 -2.29 6.51
CA THR A 23 10.33 -1.47 5.79
C THR A 23 11.34 -0.85 6.77
N GLN A 24 12.54 -0.51 6.27
CA GLN A 24 13.58 0.15 7.09
C GLN A 24 13.06 1.43 7.75
N LYS A 25 12.15 2.14 7.09
CA LYS A 25 11.52 3.37 7.59
C LYS A 25 10.62 3.07 8.80
N GLN A 26 9.73 2.07 8.68
CA GLN A 26 8.85 1.65 9.78
C GLN A 26 9.65 1.14 10.99
N LEU A 27 10.69 0.34 10.74
CA LEU A 27 11.59 -0.12 11.80
C LEU A 27 12.31 1.06 12.49
N GLY A 28 12.73 2.08 11.73
CA GLY A 28 13.32 3.29 12.32
C GLY A 28 12.36 4.04 13.24
N GLU A 29 11.09 4.19 12.85
CA GLU A 29 10.06 4.81 13.69
C GLU A 29 9.80 4.01 14.97
N LEU A 30 9.73 2.67 14.85
CA LEU A 30 9.58 1.78 16.00
C LEU A 30 10.79 1.83 16.94
N LEU A 31 12.02 1.92 16.41
CA LEU A 31 13.22 2.06 17.24
C LEU A 31 13.20 3.36 18.06
N THR A 32 12.86 4.49 17.44
CA THR A 32 12.76 5.77 18.16
C THR A 32 11.70 5.73 19.27
N LEU A 33 10.62 4.99 19.09
CA LEU A 33 9.61 4.78 20.12
C LEU A 33 10.09 3.80 21.21
N ALA A 34 10.83 2.76 20.83
CA ALA A 34 11.42 1.81 21.76
C ALA A 34 12.47 2.46 22.67
N GLU A 35 13.27 3.39 22.14
CA GLU A 35 14.27 4.16 22.90
C GLU A 35 13.64 5.11 23.94
N ARG A 36 12.35 5.43 23.82
CA ARG A 36 11.60 6.23 24.79
C ARG A 36 11.12 5.44 26.02
N GLY A 37 11.37 4.14 26.08
CA GLY A 37 11.00 3.30 27.23
C GLY A 37 9.49 3.25 27.47
N ASP A 38 9.07 3.29 28.73
CA ASP A 38 7.66 3.15 29.13
C ASP A 38 6.73 4.22 28.52
N GLU A 39 7.20 5.44 28.32
CA GLU A 39 6.43 6.52 27.70
C GLU A 39 6.17 6.28 26.20
N GLY A 40 7.10 5.57 25.54
CA GLY A 40 6.99 5.20 24.13
C GLY A 40 6.23 3.91 23.89
N ARG A 41 6.03 3.08 24.93
CA ARG A 41 5.54 1.71 24.79
C ARG A 41 4.12 1.62 24.21
N SER A 42 3.19 2.44 24.69
CA SER A 42 1.84 2.48 24.12
C SER A 42 1.83 2.96 22.66
N ALA A 43 2.68 3.94 22.32
CA ALA A 43 2.80 4.42 20.94
C ALA A 43 3.49 3.38 20.05
N PHE A 44 4.47 2.65 20.58
CA PHE A 44 5.13 1.54 19.91
C PHE A 44 4.15 0.43 19.59
N ASP A 45 3.37 -0.04 20.57
CA ASP A 45 2.35 -1.09 20.36
C ASP A 45 1.29 -0.65 19.36
N ALA A 46 0.84 0.60 19.44
CA ALA A 46 -0.10 1.17 18.46
C ALA A 46 0.50 1.21 17.05
N LYS A 47 1.75 1.65 16.90
CA LYS A 47 2.43 1.72 15.59
C LYS A 47 2.79 0.35 15.04
N LEU A 48 3.20 -0.59 15.89
CA LEU A 48 3.45 -1.96 15.50
C LEU A 48 2.16 -2.63 15.02
N THR A 49 1.05 -2.42 15.74
CA THR A 49 -0.27 -2.88 15.33
C THR A 49 -0.69 -2.22 14.02
N GLU A 50 -0.48 -0.91 13.87
CA GLU A 50 -0.76 -0.18 12.62
C GLU A 50 0.05 -0.76 11.46
N PHE A 51 1.35 -1.01 11.62
CA PHE A 51 2.18 -1.52 10.53
C PHE A 51 1.95 -2.99 10.19
N THR A 52 1.63 -3.82 11.20
CA THR A 52 1.29 -5.24 10.99
C THR A 52 -0.13 -5.43 10.51
N SER A 53 -1.06 -4.55 10.89
CA SER A 53 -2.43 -4.53 10.37
C SER A 53 -2.51 -3.83 9.01
N ALA A 54 -1.61 -2.88 8.72
CA ALA A 54 -1.49 -2.25 7.41
C ALA A 54 -0.92 -3.17 6.33
N GLU A 55 -0.39 -4.35 6.69
CA GLU A 55 -0.18 -5.43 5.71
C GLU A 55 -1.51 -5.96 5.12
N ALA A 56 -2.66 -5.57 5.69
CA ALA A 56 -3.99 -5.79 5.13
C ALA A 56 -4.67 -4.53 4.55
N GLU A 57 -4.04 -3.35 4.65
CA GLU A 57 -4.53 -2.11 4.02
C GLU A 57 -3.54 -1.59 2.96
N GLU A 58 -3.23 -2.44 1.98
CA GLU A 58 -3.39 -1.93 0.62
C GLU A 58 -4.86 -1.51 0.51
N ASP A 59 -5.12 -0.23 0.69
CA ASP A 59 -6.40 0.46 0.50
C ASP A 59 -7.23 -0.20 -0.63
N THR A 60 -8.05 -1.20 -0.26
CA THR A 60 -9.00 -1.85 -1.16
C THR A 60 -10.31 -1.10 -1.19
N SER A 61 -10.51 -0.17 -0.24
CA SER A 61 -11.59 0.81 -0.20
C SER A 61 -11.60 1.69 -1.46
N SER A 62 -10.42 2.04 -1.98
CA SER A 62 -10.30 2.91 -3.15
C SER A 62 -10.00 2.14 -4.43
N LYS A 63 -10.09 0.80 -4.50
CA LYS A 63 -9.87 0.09 -5.76
C LYS A 63 -11.17 -0.05 -6.55
N ILE A 64 -11.16 0.39 -7.80
CA ILE A 64 -12.31 0.28 -8.71
C ILE A 64 -12.00 -0.68 -9.86
N ARG A 65 -13.04 -1.40 -10.32
CA ARG A 65 -12.91 -2.20 -11.54
C ARG A 65 -13.10 -1.32 -12.75
N VAL A 66 -12.11 -1.31 -13.62
CA VAL A 66 -12.17 -0.56 -14.87
C VAL A 66 -11.85 -1.46 -16.05
N ARG A 67 -12.44 -1.14 -17.19
CA ARG A 67 -12.09 -1.75 -18.47
C ARG A 67 -11.84 -0.68 -19.51
N VAL A 68 -11.08 -1.00 -20.55
CA VAL A 68 -10.88 -0.10 -21.68
C VAL A 68 -12.20 0.08 -22.44
N THR A 69 -12.57 1.33 -22.69
CA THR A 69 -13.80 1.68 -23.41
C THR A 69 -13.71 1.31 -24.87
N ASP A 70 -14.64 0.49 -25.37
CA ASP A 70 -14.55 -0.08 -26.72
C ASP A 70 -14.63 0.95 -27.87
N GLY A 71 -15.22 2.13 -27.63
CA GLY A 71 -15.38 3.18 -28.65
C GLY A 71 -14.33 4.29 -28.67
N LYS A 72 -13.49 4.44 -27.63
CA LYS A 72 -12.54 5.56 -27.52
C LYS A 72 -11.16 5.15 -26.99
N GLY A 73 -11.06 4.02 -26.28
CA GLY A 73 -9.79 3.46 -25.83
C GLY A 73 -9.07 2.76 -26.99
N SER A 74 -8.03 3.37 -27.53
CA SER A 74 -7.19 2.74 -28.54
C SER A 74 -6.01 2.04 -27.88
N GLY A 75 -6.05 0.71 -27.76
CA GLY A 75 -4.90 -0.11 -27.36
C GLY A 75 -4.98 -0.65 -25.94
N SER A 76 -3.80 -0.80 -25.32
CA SER A 76 -3.67 -1.26 -23.93
C SER A 76 -3.03 -0.16 -23.09
N TYR A 77 -3.49 0.00 -21.86
CA TYR A 77 -2.94 0.96 -20.90
C TYR A 77 -2.28 0.23 -19.74
N ILE A 78 -1.22 0.80 -19.17
CA ILE A 78 -0.60 0.29 -17.96
C ILE A 78 -0.83 1.30 -16.86
N HIS A 79 -1.44 0.88 -15.75
CA HIS A 79 -1.65 1.74 -14.60
C HIS A 79 -0.29 2.13 -13.97
N PRO A 80 -0.03 3.42 -13.71
CA PRO A 80 1.28 3.88 -13.26
C PRO A 80 1.67 3.33 -11.88
N GLU A 81 0.74 3.26 -10.93
CA GLU A 81 1.01 2.73 -9.59
C GLU A 81 0.94 1.21 -9.53
N SER A 82 -0.22 0.61 -9.80
CA SER A 82 -0.42 -0.86 -9.68
C SER A 82 0.29 -1.70 -10.74
N LYS A 83 0.86 -1.08 -11.79
CA LYS A 83 1.48 -1.75 -12.95
C LYS A 83 0.56 -2.74 -13.67
N GLN A 84 -0.75 -2.64 -13.46
CA GLN A 84 -1.71 -3.52 -14.09
C GLN A 84 -1.94 -3.17 -15.56
N LEU A 85 -2.01 -4.20 -16.39
CA LEU A 85 -2.25 -4.07 -17.83
C LEU A 85 -3.75 -4.12 -18.12
N LEU A 86 -4.28 -3.02 -18.64
CA LEU A 86 -5.65 -2.83 -19.08
C LEU A 86 -5.72 -3.04 -20.59
N ARG A 87 -6.20 -4.21 -21.02
CA ARG A 87 -6.32 -4.56 -22.46
C ARG A 87 -7.70 -4.19 -23.00
N ARG A 88 -7.74 -3.66 -24.23
CA ARG A 88 -9.01 -3.55 -24.98
C ARG A 88 -9.61 -4.93 -25.24
N GLY A 89 -10.91 -5.05 -25.01
CA GLY A 89 -11.63 -6.33 -25.11
C GLY A 89 -11.29 -7.33 -24.01
N GLY A 90 -10.45 -6.95 -23.03
CA GLY A 90 -10.12 -7.77 -21.88
C GLY A 90 -11.16 -7.68 -20.77
N GLU A 91 -10.97 -8.51 -19.74
CA GLU A 91 -11.79 -8.46 -18.53
C GLU A 91 -11.55 -7.17 -17.73
N PRO A 92 -12.55 -6.69 -16.96
CA PRO A 92 -12.36 -5.57 -16.05
C PRO A 92 -11.26 -5.88 -15.02
N VAL A 93 -10.32 -4.96 -14.87
CA VAL A 93 -9.17 -5.10 -13.97
C VAL A 93 -9.37 -4.18 -12.77
N LEU A 94 -8.95 -4.63 -11.58
CA LEU A 94 -9.10 -3.92 -10.33
C LEU A 94 -7.89 -3.01 -10.06
N VAL A 95 -8.04 -1.72 -10.32
CA VAL A 95 -6.99 -0.70 -10.18
C VAL A 95 -7.29 0.27 -9.04
N PRO A 96 -6.28 0.96 -8.48
CA PRO A 96 -6.49 2.10 -7.58
C PRO A 96 -7.36 3.20 -8.22
N ASN A 97 -8.24 3.82 -7.43
CA ASN A 97 -9.00 5.02 -7.80
C ASN A 97 -8.15 6.26 -7.52
N ASP A 98 -7.05 6.37 -8.25
CA ASP A 98 -6.13 7.50 -8.23
C ASP A 98 -6.52 8.57 -9.27
N ASP A 99 -5.87 9.73 -9.22
CA ASP A 99 -6.10 10.82 -10.18
C ASP A 99 -5.90 10.36 -11.64
N TRP A 100 -5.01 9.40 -11.88
CA TRP A 100 -4.78 8.84 -13.21
C TRP A 100 -6.00 8.06 -13.69
N THR A 101 -6.52 7.15 -12.87
CA THR A 101 -7.69 6.33 -13.22
C THR A 101 -8.92 7.20 -13.42
N ASP A 102 -9.16 8.17 -12.53
CA ASP A 102 -10.26 9.12 -12.67
C ASP A 102 -10.11 9.98 -13.93
N THR A 103 -8.90 10.47 -14.25
CA THR A 103 -8.62 11.19 -15.51
C THR A 103 -8.91 10.32 -16.73
N MET A 104 -8.53 9.04 -16.70
CA MET A 104 -8.75 8.10 -17.78
C MET A 104 -10.24 7.77 -17.97
N ILE A 105 -11.01 7.71 -16.89
CA ILE A 105 -12.47 7.56 -16.92
C ILE A 105 -13.14 8.83 -17.45
N ARG A 106 -12.77 10.02 -16.96
CA ARG A 106 -13.29 11.32 -17.43
C ARG A 106 -13.03 11.54 -18.92
N ASN A 107 -11.84 11.15 -19.38
CA ASN A 107 -11.48 11.19 -20.80
C ASN A 107 -12.15 10.07 -21.63
N LYS A 108 -12.93 9.18 -21.00
CA LYS A 108 -13.64 8.05 -21.60
C LYS A 108 -12.72 6.98 -22.22
N TYR A 109 -11.45 6.93 -21.82
CA TYR A 109 -10.53 5.85 -22.21
C TYR A 109 -10.82 4.58 -21.42
N LEU A 110 -11.19 4.74 -20.15
CA LEU A 110 -11.63 3.67 -19.26
C LEU A 110 -13.10 3.84 -18.90
N THR A 111 -13.76 2.74 -18.54
CA THR A 111 -15.12 2.71 -17.99
C THR A 111 -15.10 1.95 -16.68
N GLU A 112 -15.62 2.57 -15.63
CA GLU A 112 -15.86 1.94 -14.33
C GLU A 112 -16.98 0.89 -14.43
N ILE A 113 -16.74 -0.30 -13.88
CA ILE A 113 -17.70 -1.40 -13.82
C ILE A 113 -18.14 -1.57 -12.36
N ARG A 114 -19.29 -0.97 -12.03
CA ARG A 114 -19.96 -1.18 -10.74
C ARG A 114 -20.66 -2.54 -10.76
N ARG A 115 -20.44 -3.34 -9.72
CA ARG A 115 -21.21 -4.56 -9.47
C ARG A 115 -22.52 -4.22 -8.77
#